data_AF-A0A7C2E338-F1
#
_entry.id   AF-A0A7C2E338-F1
#
_cell.length_a   1.000
_cell.length_b   1.000
_cell.length_c   1.000
_cell.angle_alpha   90.00
_cell.angle_beta   90.00
_cell.angle_gamma   90.00
#
_symmetry.space_group_name_H-M   'P 1'
#
loop_
_entity.id
_entity.type
_entity.pdbx_description
1 polymer ?
#
loop_
_entity_poly.entity_id
_entity_poly.type
_entity_poly.pdbx_seq_one_letter_code
_entity_poly.pdbx_strand_id
1 'polypeptide(L)'
;LYHAAACAASNYLVTLLRLVLILAEQAGLPRDGIFPAFLPLIQGTLQNVGAVGPVAGLTGPVARGDAGTIRQHFQAMGRDEWELYRLLGLHTVKIAREKGLAAEAATELEKIFCEVK
;
A
#
# COMPACT_ATOMS: atom_id res chain seq x y z
N LEU A 1 1.45 0.20 24.66
CA LEU A 1 1.98 0.64 23.34
C LEU A 1 2.97 -0.36 22.74
N TYR A 2 3.94 -0.90 23.49
CA TYR A 2 4.89 -1.91 23.00
C TYR A 2 4.23 -3.12 22.28
N HIS A 3 3.29 -3.81 22.95
CA HIS A 3 2.60 -4.95 22.33
C HIS A 3 1.78 -4.57 21.09
N ALA A 4 1.18 -3.37 21.07
CA ALA A 4 0.46 -2.89 19.89
C ALA A 4 1.42 -2.66 18.71
N ALA A 5 2.63 -2.14 18.96
CA ALA A 5 3.67 -2.04 17.94
C ALA A 5 4.13 -3.42 17.43
N ALA A 6 4.26 -4.41 18.33
CA ALA A 6 4.54 -5.79 17.94
C ALA A 6 3.43 -6.39 17.06
N CYS A 7 2.15 -6.15 17.39
CA CYS A 7 1.01 -6.55 16.55
C CYS A 7 1.05 -5.86 15.18
N ALA A 8 1.43 -4.59 15.11
CA ALA A 8 1.58 -3.88 13.84
C ALA A 8 2.70 -4.48 12.97
N ALA A 9 3.83 -4.84 13.59
CA ALA A 9 4.97 -5.45 12.91
C ALA A 9 4.75 -6.92 12.49
N SER A 10 3.76 -7.62 13.05
CA SER A 10 3.52 -9.05 12.82
C SER A 10 2.12 -9.33 12.27
N ASN A 11 1.08 -9.21 13.10
CA ASN A 11 -0.30 -9.51 12.72
C ASN A 11 -0.74 -8.71 11.49
N TYR A 12 -0.53 -7.39 11.50
CA TYR A 12 -0.99 -6.55 10.40
C TYR A 12 -0.11 -6.69 9.15
N LEU A 13 1.16 -7.08 9.30
CA LEU A 13 1.97 -7.49 8.15
C LEU A 13 1.38 -8.73 7.48
N VAL A 14 0.95 -9.74 8.25
CA VAL A 14 0.27 -10.93 7.69
C VAL A 14 -1.03 -10.54 6.98
N THR A 15 -1.81 -9.60 7.54
CA THR A 15 -3.01 -9.06 6.88
C THR A 15 -2.69 -8.37 5.56
N LEU A 16 -1.63 -7.55 5.51
CA LEU A 16 -1.17 -6.90 4.26
C LEU A 16 -0.75 -7.92 3.21
N LEU A 17 -0.01 -8.96 3.62
CA LEU A 17 0.38 -10.03 2.71
C LEU A 17 -0.83 -10.80 2.16
N ARG A 18 -1.89 -10.98 2.96
CA ARG A 18 -3.14 -11.56 2.48
C ARG A 18 -3.84 -10.65 1.46
N LEU A 19 -3.83 -9.33 1.64
CA LEU A 19 -4.37 -8.40 0.65
C LEU A 19 -3.64 -8.52 -0.69
N VAL A 20 -2.31 -8.69 -0.68
CA VAL A 20 -1.52 -8.95 -1.91
C VAL A 20 -2.05 -10.19 -2.64
N LEU A 21 -2.31 -11.28 -1.91
CA LEU A 21 -2.84 -12.51 -2.51
C LEU A 21 -4.21 -12.29 -3.16
N ILE A 22 -5.13 -11.62 -2.46
CA ILE A 22 -6.49 -11.36 -2.96
C ILE A 22 -6.43 -10.53 -4.24
N LEU A 23 -5.67 -9.44 -4.23
CA LEU A 23 -5.54 -8.54 -5.38
C LEU A 23 -4.88 -9.24 -6.58
N ALA A 24 -3.86 -10.06 -6.34
CA ALA A 24 -3.20 -10.82 -7.40
C ALA A 24 -4.11 -11.91 -8.00
N GLU A 25 -4.91 -12.60 -7.19
CA GLU A 25 -5.93 -13.55 -7.68
C GLU A 25 -6.96 -12.82 -8.55
N GLN A 26 -7.46 -11.65 -8.13
CA GLN A 26 -8.38 -10.81 -8.91
C GLN A 26 -7.77 -10.31 -10.22
N ALA A 27 -6.44 -10.13 -10.26
CA ALA A 27 -5.69 -9.80 -11.47
C ALA A 27 -5.44 -11.02 -12.39
N GLY A 28 -5.93 -12.21 -12.02
CA GLY A 28 -5.85 -13.43 -12.83
C GLY A 28 -4.59 -14.28 -12.64
N LEU A 29 -3.79 -14.02 -11.60
CA LEU A 29 -2.61 -14.85 -11.32
C LEU A 29 -3.02 -16.20 -10.69
N PRO A 30 -2.30 -17.30 -11.01
CA PRO A 30 -2.58 -18.60 -10.43
C PRO A 30 -2.14 -18.65 -8.97
N ARG A 31 -3.05 -19.07 -8.09
CA ARG A 31 -2.89 -19.06 -6.62
C ARG A 31 -1.55 -19.60 -6.12
N ASP A 32 -1.11 -20.74 -6.65
CA ASP A 32 0.13 -21.41 -6.23
C ASP A 32 1.39 -20.60 -6.56
N GLY A 33 1.33 -19.72 -7.56
CA GLY A 33 2.44 -18.90 -8.02
C GLY A 33 2.50 -17.49 -7.43
N ILE A 34 1.43 -17.03 -6.76
CA ILE A 34 1.34 -15.62 -6.33
C ILE A 34 2.40 -15.31 -5.28
N PHE A 35 2.39 -16.01 -4.14
CA PHE A 35 3.30 -15.65 -3.04
C PHE A 35 4.78 -15.74 -3.46
N PRO A 36 5.24 -16.81 -4.15
CA PRO A 36 6.59 -16.86 -4.69
C PRO A 36 6.93 -15.70 -5.64
N ALA A 37 5.98 -15.27 -6.49
CA ALA A 37 6.20 -14.17 -7.42
C ALA A 37 6.36 -12.80 -6.72
N PHE A 38 5.65 -12.58 -5.62
CA PHE A 38 5.71 -11.32 -4.86
C PHE A 38 6.80 -11.30 -3.78
N LEU A 39 7.33 -12.46 -3.37
CA LEU A 39 8.32 -12.55 -2.29
C LEU A 39 9.57 -11.68 -2.53
N PRO A 40 10.17 -11.61 -3.74
CA PRO A 40 11.31 -10.73 -3.99
C PRO A 40 10.97 -9.24 -3.77
N LEU A 41 9.77 -8.81 -4.18
CA LEU A 41 9.31 -7.43 -3.97
C LEU A 41 9.11 -7.11 -2.48
N ILE A 42 8.54 -8.05 -1.72
CA ILE A 42 8.33 -7.91 -0.28
C ILE A 42 9.68 -7.82 0.45
N GLN A 43 10.61 -8.72 0.14
CA GLN A 43 11.95 -8.74 0.72
C GLN A 43 12.73 -7.47 0.38
N GLY A 44 12.70 -7.04 -0.88
CA GLY A 44 13.32 -5.78 -1.32
C GLY A 44 12.75 -4.57 -0.59
N THR A 45 11.44 -4.54 -0.34
CA THR A 45 10.79 -3.48 0.46
C THR A 45 11.31 -3.47 1.89
N LEU A 46 11.38 -4.62 2.56
CA LEU A 46 11.90 -4.71 3.94
C LEU A 46 13.38 -4.31 4.02
N GLN A 47 14.19 -4.75 3.06
CA GLN A 47 15.61 -4.38 2.99
C GLN A 47 15.79 -2.87 2.80
N ASN A 48 15.05 -2.27 1.86
CA ASN A 48 15.11 -0.83 1.61
C ASN A 48 14.67 -0.03 2.84
N VAL A 49 13.55 -0.37 3.45
CA VAL A 49 13.07 0.28 4.69
C VAL A 49 14.06 0.08 5.84
N GLY A 50 14.71 -1.08 5.95
CA GLY A 50 15.76 -1.31 6.94
C GLY A 50 17.01 -0.43 6.73
N ALA A 51 17.33 -0.10 5.48
CA ALA A 51 18.49 0.71 5.14
C ALA A 51 18.26 2.23 5.29
N VAL A 52 17.10 2.73 4.86
CA VAL A 52 16.82 4.19 4.79
C VAL A 52 15.66 4.66 5.67
N GLY A 53 14.99 3.74 6.36
CA GLY A 53 13.78 4.02 7.14
C GLY A 53 12.50 4.09 6.31
N PRO A 54 11.31 4.07 6.96
CA PRO A 54 10.02 3.96 6.27
C PRO A 54 9.67 5.18 5.41
N VAL A 55 10.02 6.39 5.86
CA VAL A 55 9.72 7.63 5.11
C VAL A 55 10.53 7.69 3.82
N ALA A 56 11.86 7.60 3.90
CA ALA A 56 12.72 7.62 2.71
C ALA A 56 12.52 6.37 1.84
N GLY A 57 12.20 5.23 2.44
CA GLY A 57 11.99 3.95 1.75
C GLY A 57 10.69 3.85 0.95
N LEU A 58 9.72 4.75 1.16
CA LEU A 58 8.44 4.75 0.43
C LEU A 58 8.65 5.01 -1.07
N THR A 59 8.18 4.11 -1.93
CA THR A 59 8.19 4.25 -3.40
C THR A 59 6.80 3.98 -3.98
N GLY A 60 6.68 3.90 -5.32
CA GLY A 60 5.43 3.58 -5.99
C GLY A 60 4.50 4.79 -6.17
N PRO A 61 3.28 4.58 -6.67
CA PRO A 61 2.40 5.65 -7.18
C PRO A 61 2.07 6.72 -6.15
N VAL A 62 1.84 6.35 -4.88
CA VAL A 62 1.55 7.32 -3.81
C VAL A 62 2.76 8.24 -3.54
N ALA A 63 3.98 7.70 -3.54
CA ALA A 63 5.20 8.48 -3.28
C ALA A 63 5.44 9.61 -4.29
N ARG A 64 4.97 9.42 -5.53
CA ARG A 64 5.15 10.35 -6.66
C ARG A 64 3.85 11.04 -7.12
N GLY A 65 2.76 10.92 -6.34
CA GLY A 65 1.53 11.65 -6.64
C GLY A 65 0.72 11.14 -7.83
N ASP A 66 0.88 9.87 -8.22
CA ASP A 66 0.24 9.31 -9.41
C ASP A 66 -1.25 8.99 -9.18
N ALA A 67 -2.07 10.03 -9.24
CA ALA A 67 -3.52 9.95 -9.05
C ALA A 67 -4.22 9.10 -10.13
N GLY A 68 -3.69 9.07 -11.36
CA GLY A 68 -4.24 8.27 -12.44
C GLY A 68 -4.17 6.77 -12.14
N THR A 69 -3.02 6.30 -11.66
CA THR A 69 -2.84 4.90 -11.21
C THR A 69 -3.77 4.57 -10.05
N ILE A 70 -3.87 5.44 -9.04
CA ILE A 70 -4.73 5.19 -7.87
C ILE A 70 -6.22 5.15 -8.27
N ARG A 71 -6.68 5.97 -9.23
CA ARG A 71 -8.04 5.88 -9.77
C ARG A 71 -8.32 4.55 -10.48
N GLN A 72 -7.34 4.03 -11.22
CA GLN A 72 -7.48 2.71 -11.85
C GLN A 72 -7.59 1.60 -10.79
N HIS A 73 -6.83 1.70 -9.70
CA HIS A 73 -6.97 0.76 -8.58
C HIS A 73 -8.37 0.82 -7.96
N PHE A 74 -8.88 2.02 -7.70
CA PHE A 74 -10.26 2.19 -7.20
C PHE A 74 -11.28 1.54 -8.12
N GLN A 75 -11.17 1.73 -9.43
CA GLN A 75 -12.10 1.13 -10.38
C GLN A 75 -12.02 -0.40 -10.40
N ALA A 76 -10.82 -0.98 -10.26
CA ALA A 76 -10.59 -2.42 -10.37
C ALA A 76 -10.95 -3.24 -9.12
N MET A 77 -10.87 -2.66 -7.91
CA MET A 77 -11.06 -3.41 -6.66
C MET A 77 -12.54 -3.57 -6.28
N GLY A 78 -12.89 -4.63 -5.53
CA GLY A 78 -14.18 -4.74 -4.85
C GLY A 78 -14.29 -3.78 -3.66
N ARG A 79 -15.46 -3.78 -3.00
CA ARG A 79 -15.72 -2.92 -1.83
C ARG A 79 -14.79 -3.26 -0.66
N ASP A 80 -14.67 -4.54 -0.33
CA ASP A 80 -13.96 -5.00 0.86
C ASP A 80 -12.44 -4.78 0.73
N GLU A 81 -11.88 -5.06 -0.46
CA GLU A 81 -10.47 -4.80 -0.73
C GLU A 81 -10.16 -3.31 -0.71
N TRP A 82 -11.05 -2.50 -1.32
CA TRP A 82 -10.89 -1.06 -1.35
C TRP A 82 -10.93 -0.43 0.05
N GLU A 83 -11.77 -0.92 0.95
CA GLU A 83 -11.88 -0.38 2.31
C GLU A 83 -10.55 -0.45 3.07
N LEU A 84 -9.86 -1.60 3.02
CA LEU A 84 -8.52 -1.72 3.61
C LEU A 84 -7.49 -0.91 2.81
N TYR A 85 -7.49 -1.03 1.48
CA TYR A 85 -6.53 -0.37 0.60
C TYR A 85 -6.54 1.16 0.76
N ARG A 86 -7.74 1.76 0.87
CA ARG A 86 -7.89 3.22 0.99
C ARG A 86 -7.42 3.75 2.34
N LEU A 87 -7.64 3.00 3.43
CA LEU A 87 -7.17 3.39 4.75
C LEU A 87 -5.63 3.40 4.78
N LEU A 88 -5.01 2.36 4.23
CA LEU A 88 -3.55 2.31 4.05
C LEU A 88 -3.06 3.45 3.15
N GLY A 89 -3.77 3.73 2.05
CA GLY A 89 -3.51 4.83 1.14
C GLY A 89 -3.46 6.19 1.83
N LEU A 90 -4.49 6.53 2.63
CA LEU A 90 -4.55 7.79 3.40
C LEU A 90 -3.36 7.95 4.36
N HIS A 91 -2.97 6.87 5.04
CA HIS A 91 -1.78 6.89 5.90
C HIS A 91 -0.48 6.99 5.09
N THR A 92 -0.43 6.37 3.91
CA THR A 92 0.73 6.42 3.02
C THR A 92 0.92 7.82 2.41
N VAL A 93 -0.17 8.57 2.15
CA VAL A 93 -0.07 9.98 1.70
C VAL A 93 0.61 10.85 2.76
N LYS A 94 0.36 10.61 4.05
CA LYS A 94 1.06 11.32 5.15
C LYS A 94 2.58 11.07 5.10
N ILE A 95 2.98 9.82 4.93
CA ILE A 95 4.38 9.43 4.76
C ILE A 95 4.97 10.08 3.49
N ALA A 96 4.22 10.12 2.39
CA ALA A 96 4.67 10.77 1.16
C ALA A 96 4.87 12.29 1.34
N ARG A 97 4.00 12.97 2.09
CA ARG A 97 4.17 14.39 2.45
C ARG A 97 5.41 14.62 3.29
N GLU A 98 5.66 13.77 4.29
CA GLU A 98 6.89 13.82 5.09
C GLU A 98 8.14 13.61 4.22
N LYS A 99 8.04 12.78 3.16
CA LYS A 99 9.10 12.57 2.17
C LYS A 99 9.27 13.76 1.20
N GLY A 100 8.30 14.66 1.09
CA GLY A 100 8.35 15.84 0.22
C GLY A 100 7.38 15.85 -0.97
N LEU A 101 6.31 15.04 -0.94
CA LEU A 101 5.24 15.12 -1.94
C LEU A 101 4.56 16.51 -1.91
N ALA A 102 4.37 17.10 -3.10
CA ALA A 102 3.67 18.38 -3.27
C ALA A 102 2.25 18.35 -2.68
N ALA A 103 1.81 19.46 -2.10
CA ALA A 103 0.53 19.56 -1.39
C ALA A 103 -0.66 19.27 -2.32
N GLU A 104 -0.62 19.78 -3.54
CA GLU A 104 -1.66 19.60 -4.55
C GLU A 104 -1.82 18.12 -4.93
N ALA A 105 -0.69 17.43 -5.11
CA ALA A 105 -0.69 16.00 -5.42
C ALA A 105 -1.20 15.17 -4.25
N ALA A 106 -0.80 15.51 -3.01
CA ALA A 106 -1.30 14.86 -1.81
C ALA A 106 -2.82 15.03 -1.65
N THR A 107 -3.33 16.25 -1.84
CA THR A 107 -4.77 16.54 -1.78
C THR A 107 -5.56 15.77 -2.84
N GLU A 108 -5.05 15.62 -4.06
CA GLU A 108 -5.73 14.84 -5.10
C GLU A 108 -5.77 13.34 -4.75
N LEU A 109 -4.69 12.78 -4.21
CA LEU A 109 -4.68 11.40 -3.72
C LEU A 109 -5.65 11.18 -2.54
N GLU A 110 -5.68 12.11 -1.59
CA GLU A 110 -6.60 12.07 -0.45
C GLU A 110 -8.06 12.06 -0.89
N LYS A 111 -8.43 12.85 -1.91
CA LYS A 111 -9.79 12.82 -2.46
C LYS A 111 -10.16 11.43 -2.97
N ILE A 112 -9.28 10.80 -3.76
CA ILE A 112 -9.54 9.46 -4.30
C ILE A 112 -9.68 8.45 -3.16
N PHE A 113 -8.77 8.45 -2.17
CA PHE A 113 -8.84 7.51 -1.05
C PHE A 113 -10.01 7.78 -0.09
N CYS A 114 -10.64 8.96 -0.13
CA CYS A 114 -11.89 9.24 0.58
C CYS A 114 -13.13 8.68 -0.12
N GLU A 115 -13.04 8.23 -1.37
CA GLU A 115 -14.15 7.60 -2.07
C GLU A 115 -14.49 6.24 -1.42
N VAL A 116 -15.79 5.96 -1.28
CA VAL A 116 -16.34 4.73 -0.69
C VAL A 116 -17.15 4.01 -1.77
N LYS A 117 -17.08 2.67 -1.78
CA LYS A 117 -17.86 1.80 -2.68
C LYS A 117 -19.16 1.30 -2.05
#